data_AF-A0A2G6DHR1-F1
#
_entry.id   AF-A0A2G6DHR1-F1
#
_cell.length_a   1.000
_cell.length_b   1.000
_cell.length_c   1.000
_cell.angle_alpha   90.00
_cell.angle_beta   90.00
_cell.angle_gamma   90.00
#
_symmetry.space_group_name_H-M   'P 1'
#
loop_
_entity.id
_entity.type
_entity.pdbx_description
1 polymer ?
#
loop_
_entity_poly.entity_id
_entity_poly.type
_entity_poly.pdbx_seq_one_letter_code
_entity_poly.pdbx_strand_id
1 'polypeptide(L)'
;MQMTAFKKPIHLLYVPTIFCNMGCQYCYLGELTEARPDNEQAVSTLQFTLSRLLDAGYLPFNLSFHGGEVTTLPSKTLRSLFQIAKEHYQQYGESIRQLGFRLNPVHIKTNLLNFAKHYDLFKEFEVSISGSVDLPLHLHDKYRVDKKDGSTLERIENSLRLLANYPHRKKLSCVITQAHLDQVDAFIEAINYIHYDIGLDMTRFNIMFSFDSEQNAQKYKERHSGLTMLNSQGQIKLYQKLKKAFVGTALEAGFRQEWFCEFTPDYCCSAVNCGNKFFLLQYDGSVYSCPRGQSSEQYYYGNIFKDSIDSIINNAWQVIERNENKMDLSHDCLQCEYIHYCHAGCTFVRTETGLKKSYTCDLQKLMYSEDPERYPPMPRQQIKDYSRRILFRNNIHKITQTEARKPAYITPELSSEENSLSQLIAKDKVLAELFGNNLFFLEVNGEQYALESPILKNTHDLEFLNSRSQLILGVHQDAFSIATDESTNNYVLLMMLRDTPVTYGDEGRSKQEHIFDYALYSQSLMAVSDKQGDYYLYDLSIVLKSHAVFYKDGIRNNLFVTTKALREYHYNKHRKNAFYHIQAINLPFPNLEFYWKEF
;
A
#
# COMPACT_ATOMS: atom_id res chain seq x y z
N MET A 1 -17.61 -26.53 21.12
CA MET A 1 -16.85 -25.43 21.75
C MET A 1 -16.93 -24.25 20.79
N GLN A 2 -17.59 -23.15 21.15
CA GLN A 2 -17.67 -21.96 20.28
C GLN A 2 -16.24 -21.49 19.99
N MET A 3 -15.86 -21.46 18.71
CA MET A 3 -14.59 -20.90 18.28
C MET A 3 -14.59 -19.41 18.60
N THR A 4 -13.87 -19.00 19.64
CA THR A 4 -13.47 -17.61 19.80
C THR A 4 -12.65 -17.23 18.58
N ALA A 5 -13.11 -16.23 17.82
CA ALA A 5 -12.36 -15.70 16.69
C ALA A 5 -11.03 -15.12 17.21
N PHE A 6 -9.90 -15.72 16.82
CA PHE A 6 -8.59 -15.16 17.12
C PHE A 6 -8.43 -13.81 16.42
N LYS A 7 -7.94 -12.80 17.15
CA LYS A 7 -7.61 -11.48 16.61
C LYS A 7 -6.58 -11.61 15.50
N LYS A 8 -5.52 -12.40 15.74
CA LYS A 8 -4.38 -12.51 14.82
C LYS A 8 -3.46 -13.71 15.14
N PRO A 9 -2.92 -14.39 14.13
CA PRO A 9 -1.88 -15.40 14.30
C PRO A 9 -0.48 -14.78 14.51
N ILE A 10 0.37 -15.46 15.29
CA ILE A 10 1.72 -15.00 15.66
C ILE A 10 2.77 -16.06 15.33
N HIS A 11 3.90 -15.64 14.77
CA HIS A 11 5.09 -16.48 14.66
C HIS A 11 5.93 -16.30 15.94
N LEU A 12 5.95 -17.32 16.80
CA LEU A 12 6.66 -17.28 18.08
C LEU A 12 7.96 -18.09 18.00
N LEU A 13 9.08 -17.39 18.10
CA LEU A 13 10.39 -17.99 18.33
C LEU A 13 10.65 -18.00 19.83
N TYR A 14 10.94 -19.16 20.39
CA TYR A 14 11.23 -19.28 21.81
C TYR A 14 12.71 -19.59 22.04
N VAL A 15 13.34 -18.79 22.91
CA VAL A 15 14.71 -18.93 23.39
C VAL A 15 14.66 -19.43 24.84
N PRO A 16 14.50 -20.75 25.06
CA PRO A 16 14.50 -21.33 26.41
C PRO A 16 15.86 -21.25 27.11
N THR A 17 16.93 -20.94 26.37
CA THR A 17 18.26 -20.73 26.94
C THR A 17 19.08 -19.76 26.10
N ILE A 18 19.77 -18.84 26.76
CA ILE A 18 20.80 -17.98 26.12
C ILE A 18 22.19 -18.63 26.14
N PHE A 19 22.41 -19.65 26.98
CA PHE A 19 23.68 -20.37 27.04
C PHE A 19 24.01 -21.05 25.71
N CYS A 20 25.27 -20.95 25.28
CA CYS A 20 25.80 -21.68 24.13
C CYS A 20 27.07 -22.45 24.51
N ASN A 21 27.23 -23.66 23.97
CA ASN A 21 28.43 -24.48 24.14
C ASN A 21 29.54 -24.19 23.10
N MET A 22 29.31 -23.27 22.17
CA MET A 22 30.32 -22.81 21.19
C MET A 22 30.77 -21.37 21.47
N GLY A 23 31.99 -21.05 21.06
CA GLY A 23 32.62 -19.73 21.08
C GLY A 23 32.79 -19.13 19.68
N CYS A 24 31.77 -19.20 18.79
CA CYS A 24 31.91 -18.79 17.39
C CYS A 24 32.48 -17.36 17.25
N GLN A 25 33.44 -17.19 16.32
CA GLN A 25 34.22 -15.96 16.10
C GLN A 25 33.46 -14.81 15.41
N TYR A 26 32.18 -15.00 15.11
CA TYR A 26 31.30 -13.97 14.54
C TYR A 26 29.94 -13.90 15.25
N CYS A 27 29.76 -14.60 16.38
CA CYS A 27 28.47 -14.63 17.07
C CYS A 27 28.10 -13.24 17.61
N TYR A 28 26.97 -12.71 17.15
CA TYR A 28 26.46 -11.40 17.56
C TYR A 28 25.96 -11.36 19.02
N LEU A 29 25.69 -12.52 19.64
CA LEU A 29 25.31 -12.59 21.06
C LEU A 29 26.50 -12.40 22.01
N GLY A 30 27.73 -12.62 21.55
CA GLY A 30 28.91 -12.39 22.38
C GLY A 30 28.88 -13.12 23.73
N GLU A 31 29.20 -12.38 24.79
CA GLU A 31 29.23 -12.84 26.19
C GLU A 31 27.84 -13.10 26.79
N LEU A 32 26.75 -12.69 26.13
CA LEU A 32 25.38 -13.03 26.55
C LEU A 32 25.14 -14.55 26.54
N THR A 33 26.03 -15.31 25.91
CA THR A 33 25.93 -16.77 25.80
C THR A 33 26.51 -17.57 26.96
N GLU A 34 26.93 -16.91 28.05
CA GLU A 34 27.51 -17.57 29.23
C GLU A 34 26.47 -17.98 30.28
N ALA A 35 25.37 -17.23 30.39
CA ALA A 35 24.39 -17.43 31.45
C ALA A 35 23.52 -18.67 31.19
N ARG A 36 23.42 -19.53 32.21
CA ARG A 36 22.58 -20.75 32.20
C ARG A 36 21.30 -20.49 32.98
N PRO A 37 20.14 -20.41 32.32
CA PRO A 37 18.89 -20.23 33.02
C PRO A 37 18.43 -21.50 33.71
N ASP A 38 17.50 -21.34 34.65
CA ASP A 38 16.85 -22.46 35.30
C ASP A 38 15.96 -23.24 34.31
N ASN A 39 15.99 -24.57 34.42
CA ASN A 39 15.28 -25.45 33.50
C ASN A 39 13.76 -25.41 33.71
N GLU A 40 13.29 -25.25 34.96
CA GLU A 40 11.86 -25.17 35.25
C GLU A 40 11.29 -23.83 34.80
N GLN A 41 12.08 -22.75 34.95
CA GLN A 41 11.75 -21.45 34.38
C GLN A 41 11.55 -21.54 32.86
N ALA A 42 12.47 -22.17 32.12
CA ALA A 42 12.32 -22.34 30.67
C ALA A 42 11.01 -23.05 30.27
N VAL A 43 10.58 -24.06 31.02
CA VAL A 43 9.32 -24.76 30.71
C VAL A 43 8.11 -23.90 31.08
N SER A 44 8.10 -23.34 32.29
CA SER A 44 6.97 -22.54 32.79
C SER A 44 6.76 -21.25 31.99
N THR A 45 7.82 -20.60 31.52
CA THR A 45 7.72 -19.40 30.67
C THR A 45 6.97 -19.69 29.36
N LEU A 46 7.26 -20.82 28.69
CA LEU A 46 6.56 -21.17 27.45
C LEU A 46 5.07 -21.42 27.73
N GLN A 47 4.77 -22.24 28.74
CA GLN A 47 3.39 -22.57 29.10
C GLN A 47 2.58 -21.32 29.48
N PHE A 48 3.17 -20.45 30.31
CA PHE A 48 2.57 -19.18 30.69
C PHE A 48 2.32 -18.28 29.47
N THR A 49 3.30 -18.18 28.57
CA THR A 49 3.18 -17.35 27.37
C THR A 49 2.06 -17.83 26.45
N LEU A 50 1.98 -19.14 26.19
CA LEU A 50 0.93 -19.69 25.33
C LEU A 50 -0.46 -19.40 25.92
N SER A 51 -0.67 -19.63 27.22
CA SER A 51 -1.92 -19.29 27.89
C SER A 51 -2.27 -17.81 27.70
N ARG A 52 -1.33 -16.91 28.02
CA ARG A 52 -1.54 -15.46 27.93
C ARG A 52 -1.89 -15.00 26.51
N LEU A 53 -1.20 -15.54 25.50
CA LEU A 53 -1.47 -15.22 24.10
C LEU A 53 -2.88 -15.67 23.69
N LEU A 54 -3.24 -16.91 24.03
CA LEU A 54 -4.55 -17.49 23.72
C LEU A 54 -5.68 -16.72 24.43
N ASP A 55 -5.52 -16.40 25.71
CA ASP A 55 -6.48 -15.61 26.51
C ASP A 55 -6.70 -14.22 25.92
N ALA A 56 -5.64 -13.61 25.36
CA ALA A 56 -5.73 -12.32 24.68
C ALA A 56 -6.25 -12.40 23.23
N GLY A 57 -6.53 -13.60 22.73
CA GLY A 57 -7.06 -13.86 21.39
C GLY A 57 -6.00 -13.96 20.28
N TYR A 58 -4.74 -14.26 20.63
CA TYR A 58 -3.65 -14.43 19.66
C TYR A 58 -3.23 -15.90 19.55
N LEU A 59 -3.08 -16.39 18.32
CA LEU A 59 -2.76 -17.79 18.06
C LEU A 59 -1.31 -17.98 17.59
N PRO A 60 -0.41 -18.55 18.40
CA PRO A 60 0.90 -18.96 17.95
C PRO A 60 0.79 -20.06 16.88
N PHE A 61 1.10 -19.74 15.62
CA PHE A 61 0.96 -20.71 14.52
C PHE A 61 2.26 -21.48 14.26
N ASN A 62 3.41 -20.90 14.62
CA ASN A 62 4.72 -21.53 14.49
C ASN A 62 5.49 -21.37 15.80
N LEU A 63 5.89 -22.49 16.38
CA LEU A 63 6.70 -22.62 17.59
C LEU A 63 8.06 -23.17 17.17
N SER A 64 9.04 -22.27 17.13
CA SER A 64 10.42 -22.58 16.75
C SER A 64 11.34 -22.31 17.94
N PHE A 65 12.10 -23.31 18.35
CA PHE A 65 13.04 -23.19 19.45
C PHE A 65 14.42 -22.76 18.95
N HIS A 66 14.86 -21.60 19.42
CA HIS A 66 16.16 -21.00 19.18
C HIS A 66 16.92 -20.88 20.51
N GLY A 67 18.03 -20.13 20.51
CA GLY A 67 18.73 -19.72 21.72
C GLY A 67 20.18 -19.45 21.46
N GLY A 68 20.99 -19.49 22.52
CA GLY A 68 22.43 -19.69 22.36
C GLY A 68 22.68 -21.04 21.70
N GLU A 69 22.36 -22.12 22.41
CA GLU A 69 22.23 -23.47 21.86
C GLU A 69 21.17 -24.28 22.62
N VAL A 70 20.02 -24.51 21.99
CA VAL A 70 18.89 -25.21 22.62
C VAL A 70 19.24 -26.63 23.08
N THR A 71 20.14 -27.32 22.38
CA THR A 71 20.56 -28.69 22.73
C THR A 71 21.54 -28.75 23.91
N THR A 72 21.84 -27.62 24.55
CA THR A 72 22.51 -27.61 25.85
C THR A 72 21.57 -27.98 27.00
N LEU A 73 20.26 -27.80 26.80
CA LEU A 73 19.25 -28.18 27.79
C LEU A 73 19.23 -29.70 28.01
N PRO A 74 18.92 -30.17 29.24
CA PRO A 74 18.70 -31.59 29.50
C PRO A 74 17.56 -32.17 28.66
N SER A 75 17.65 -33.45 28.28
CA SER A 75 16.59 -34.13 27.50
C SER A 75 15.23 -34.07 28.18
N LYS A 76 15.19 -34.07 29.52
CA LYS A 76 13.95 -33.92 30.30
C LYS A 76 13.29 -32.55 30.05
N THR A 77 14.07 -31.47 30.05
CA THR A 77 13.58 -30.12 29.76
C THR A 77 13.08 -30.01 28.32
N LEU A 78 13.88 -30.49 27.35
CA LEU A 78 13.49 -30.50 25.94
C LEU A 78 12.20 -31.29 25.70
N ARG A 79 12.05 -32.45 26.33
CA ARG A 79 10.83 -33.25 26.28
C ARG A 79 9.62 -32.45 26.74
N SER A 80 9.71 -31.76 27.88
CA SER A 80 8.61 -30.92 28.38
C SER A 80 8.25 -29.81 27.39
N LEU A 81 9.24 -29.13 26.83
CA LEU A 81 9.03 -28.08 25.82
C LEU A 81 8.36 -28.62 24.54
N PHE A 82 8.83 -29.75 24.03
CA PHE A 82 8.25 -30.38 22.84
C PHE A 82 6.85 -30.92 23.09
N GLN A 83 6.57 -31.44 24.29
CA GLN A 83 5.25 -31.88 24.70
C GLN A 83 4.26 -30.71 24.69
N ILE A 84 4.62 -29.56 25.30
CA ILE A 84 3.80 -28.34 25.28
C ILE A 84 3.51 -27.91 23.83
N ALA A 85 4.53 -27.88 22.97
CA ALA A 85 4.35 -27.48 21.56
C ALA A 85 3.46 -28.46 20.78
N LYS A 86 3.62 -29.77 21.02
CA LYS A 86 2.82 -30.82 20.39
C LYS A 86 1.36 -30.74 20.82
N GLU A 87 1.08 -30.55 22.10
CA GLU A 87 -0.27 -30.36 22.64
C GLU A 87 -0.94 -29.11 22.04
N HIS A 88 -0.21 -28.00 21.98
CA HIS A 88 -0.69 -26.77 21.34
C HIS A 88 -1.09 -27.01 19.86
N TYR A 89 -0.25 -27.73 19.10
CA TYR A 89 -0.57 -28.06 17.71
C TYR A 89 -1.69 -29.08 17.54
N GLN A 90 -1.85 -30.02 18.47
CA GLN A 90 -2.99 -30.94 18.46
C GLN A 90 -4.30 -30.18 18.72
N GLN A 91 -4.28 -29.23 19.65
CA GLN A 91 -5.47 -28.46 20.03
C GLN A 91 -5.86 -27.40 19.01
N TYR A 92 -4.88 -26.68 18.43
CA TYR A 92 -5.14 -25.51 17.57
C TYR A 92 -4.73 -25.70 16.11
N GLY A 93 -4.26 -26.89 15.71
CA GLY A 93 -3.77 -27.15 14.36
C GLY A 93 -4.82 -26.96 13.26
N GLU A 94 -6.09 -27.17 13.55
CA GLU A 94 -7.18 -26.89 12.59
C GLU A 94 -7.38 -25.38 12.42
N SER A 95 -7.45 -24.63 13.52
CA SER A 95 -7.55 -23.16 13.52
C SER A 95 -6.38 -22.51 12.77
N ILE A 96 -5.16 -23.03 12.94
CA ILE A 96 -3.96 -22.59 12.20
C ILE A 96 -4.17 -22.72 10.68
N ARG A 97 -4.68 -23.87 10.22
CA ARG A 97 -4.92 -24.14 8.79
C ARG A 97 -6.06 -23.28 8.23
N GLN A 98 -7.13 -23.10 8.99
CA GLN A 98 -8.27 -22.26 8.59
C GLN A 98 -7.86 -20.78 8.41
N LEU A 99 -6.86 -20.31 9.16
CA LEU A 99 -6.25 -18.99 8.98
C LEU A 99 -5.25 -18.91 7.80
N GLY A 100 -5.10 -19.98 7.02
CA GLY A 100 -4.22 -20.02 5.84
C GLY A 100 -2.75 -20.31 6.14
N PHE A 101 -2.40 -20.68 7.38
CA PHE A 101 -1.02 -21.01 7.76
C PHE A 101 -0.75 -22.51 7.66
N ARG A 102 0.47 -22.85 7.24
CA ARG A 102 0.94 -24.25 7.24
C ARG A 102 1.23 -24.68 8.68
N LEU A 103 0.71 -25.84 9.07
CA LEU A 103 1.09 -26.46 10.34
C LEU A 103 2.49 -27.07 10.18
N ASN A 104 3.49 -26.42 10.77
CA ASN A 104 4.86 -26.93 10.77
C ASN A 104 5.05 -27.91 11.94
N PRO A 105 5.93 -28.91 11.80
CA PRO A 105 6.37 -29.69 12.96
C PRO A 105 7.14 -28.79 13.93
N VAL A 106 7.28 -29.26 15.17
CA VAL A 106 8.17 -28.64 16.16
C VAL A 106 9.55 -28.45 15.55
N HIS A 107 10.09 -27.23 15.60
CA HIS A 107 11.36 -26.90 14.94
C HIS A 107 12.43 -26.48 15.95
N ILE A 108 13.67 -26.89 15.72
CA ILE A 108 14.83 -26.37 16.47
C ILE A 108 15.91 -25.80 15.55
N LYS A 109 16.55 -24.73 16.00
CA LYS A 109 17.81 -24.22 15.46
C LYS A 109 18.97 -24.67 16.38
N THR A 110 19.97 -25.36 15.82
CA THR A 110 21.09 -25.93 16.59
C THR A 110 22.42 -25.81 15.85
N ASN A 111 23.52 -25.80 16.59
CA ASN A 111 24.88 -25.95 16.10
C ASN A 111 25.32 -27.42 15.91
N LEU A 112 24.41 -28.38 16.13
CA LEU A 112 24.59 -29.83 15.97
C LEU A 112 25.53 -30.53 16.97
N LEU A 113 26.28 -29.83 17.83
CA LEU A 113 27.26 -30.48 18.72
C LEU A 113 26.66 -31.56 19.63
N ASN A 114 25.46 -31.33 20.14
CA ASN A 114 24.76 -32.29 21.00
C ASN A 114 23.62 -33.02 20.25
N PHE A 115 23.64 -33.03 18.91
CA PHE A 115 22.59 -33.69 18.13
C PHE A 115 22.48 -35.18 18.48
N ALA A 116 23.60 -35.90 18.52
CA ALA A 116 23.65 -37.32 18.88
C ALA A 116 23.05 -37.61 20.27
N LYS A 117 23.35 -36.76 21.27
CA LYS A 117 22.86 -36.90 22.66
C LYS A 117 21.32 -36.90 22.75
N HIS A 118 20.65 -36.19 21.85
CA HIS A 118 19.21 -35.99 21.88
C HIS A 118 18.48 -36.67 20.72
N TYR A 119 19.18 -37.49 19.92
CA TYR A 119 18.67 -38.07 18.67
C TYR A 119 17.34 -38.81 18.85
N ASP A 120 17.25 -39.71 19.83
CA ASP A 120 16.04 -40.50 20.09
C ASP A 120 14.85 -39.63 20.48
N LEU A 121 15.09 -38.59 21.28
CA LEU A 121 14.06 -37.62 21.65
C LEU A 121 13.56 -36.84 20.42
N PHE A 122 14.46 -36.41 19.54
CA PHE A 122 14.06 -35.72 18.32
C PHE A 122 13.23 -36.63 17.41
N LYS A 123 13.63 -37.91 17.30
CA LYS A 123 12.89 -38.91 16.52
C LYS A 123 11.49 -39.15 17.10
N GLU A 124 11.37 -39.26 18.42
CA GLU A 124 10.10 -39.45 19.14
C GLU A 124 9.10 -38.30 18.91
N PHE A 125 9.59 -37.06 18.91
CA PHE A 125 8.75 -35.86 18.73
C PHE A 125 8.67 -35.37 17.28
N GLU A 126 9.26 -36.10 16.33
CA GLU A 126 9.32 -35.75 14.91
C GLU A 126 9.89 -34.35 14.65
N VAL A 127 10.88 -33.96 15.46
CA VAL A 127 11.40 -32.59 15.48
C VAL A 127 12.08 -32.26 14.16
N SER A 128 11.76 -31.11 13.59
CA SER A 128 12.48 -30.57 12.45
C SER A 128 13.79 -29.89 12.89
N ILE A 129 14.90 -30.25 12.25
CA ILE A 129 16.24 -29.81 12.60
C ILE A 129 16.76 -28.78 11.58
N SER A 130 17.23 -27.62 12.05
CA SER A 130 18.05 -26.68 11.27
C SER A 130 19.45 -26.60 11.87
N GLY A 131 20.42 -27.23 11.21
CA GLY A 131 21.82 -27.26 11.63
C GLY A 131 22.63 -26.07 11.11
N SER A 132 23.36 -25.38 11.98
CA SER A 132 24.30 -24.33 11.58
C SER A 132 25.67 -24.92 11.27
N VAL A 133 26.03 -24.98 9.99
CA VAL A 133 27.31 -25.54 9.52
C VAL A 133 27.86 -24.62 8.44
N ASP A 134 29.02 -24.03 8.71
CA ASP A 134 29.73 -23.25 7.70
C ASP A 134 30.44 -24.17 6.71
N LEU A 135 30.46 -23.78 5.44
CA LEU A 135 31.14 -24.51 4.38
C LEU A 135 32.18 -23.60 3.72
N PRO A 136 33.28 -24.13 3.18
CA PRO A 136 33.78 -25.49 3.39
C PRO A 136 34.11 -25.77 4.87
N LEU A 137 34.17 -27.06 5.24
CA LEU A 137 34.23 -27.49 6.64
C LEU A 137 35.49 -27.00 7.39
N HIS A 138 36.59 -26.70 6.71
CA HIS A 138 37.74 -26.08 7.37
C HIS A 138 37.48 -24.63 7.81
N LEU A 139 36.57 -23.90 7.15
CA LEU A 139 36.11 -22.59 7.65
C LEU A 139 35.18 -22.74 8.85
N HIS A 140 34.37 -23.81 8.90
CA HIS A 140 33.63 -24.17 10.12
C HIS A 140 34.59 -24.34 11.28
N ASP A 141 35.61 -25.17 11.11
CA ASP A 141 36.54 -25.49 12.19
C ASP A 141 37.29 -24.25 12.69
N LYS A 142 37.69 -23.38 11.75
CA LYS A 142 38.37 -22.13 12.05
C LYS A 142 37.50 -21.15 12.85
N TYR A 143 36.22 -21.02 12.53
CA TYR A 143 35.38 -19.93 13.04
C TYR A 143 34.31 -20.37 14.05
N ARG A 144 33.95 -21.66 14.11
CA ARG A 144 32.93 -22.22 15.01
C ARG A 144 33.57 -23.16 16.04
N VAL A 145 34.45 -22.57 16.84
CA VAL A 145 35.17 -23.25 17.93
C VAL A 145 34.30 -23.44 19.18
N ASP A 146 34.77 -24.27 20.11
CA ASP A 146 34.20 -24.35 21.45
C ASP A 146 34.56 -23.11 22.30
N LYS A 147 34.11 -23.06 23.56
CA LYS A 147 34.40 -21.93 24.48
C LYS A 147 35.87 -21.80 24.90
N LYS A 148 36.71 -22.77 24.56
CA LYS A 148 38.15 -22.83 24.84
C LYS A 148 38.98 -22.78 23.56
N ASP A 149 38.39 -22.28 22.46
CA ASP A 149 39.00 -22.19 21.13
C ASP A 149 39.38 -23.55 20.52
N GLY A 150 38.80 -24.65 21.03
CA GLY A 150 38.99 -25.99 20.51
C GLY A 150 38.20 -26.28 19.22
N SER A 151 38.76 -27.13 18.38
CA SER A 151 38.09 -27.65 17.18
C SER A 151 36.79 -28.36 17.51
N THR A 152 35.78 -28.15 16.66
CA THR A 152 34.48 -28.83 16.75
C THR A 152 34.22 -29.79 15.59
N LEU A 153 35.13 -29.82 14.60
CA LEU A 153 34.91 -30.42 13.30
C LEU A 153 34.54 -31.91 13.36
N GLU A 154 35.30 -32.73 14.08
CA GLU A 154 35.04 -34.18 14.17
C GLU A 154 33.61 -34.48 14.66
N ARG A 155 33.14 -33.74 15.67
CA ARG A 155 31.79 -33.89 16.21
C ARG A 155 30.73 -33.44 15.22
N ILE A 156 31.03 -32.41 14.44
CA ILE A 156 30.12 -31.88 13.42
C ILE A 156 30.01 -32.86 12.25
N GLU A 157 31.11 -33.43 11.77
CA GLU A 157 31.09 -34.45 10.72
C GLU A 157 30.29 -35.68 11.15
N ASN A 158 30.51 -36.17 12.37
CA ASN A 158 29.71 -37.27 12.94
C ASN A 158 28.22 -36.90 13.02
N SER A 159 27.91 -35.67 13.41
CA SER A 159 26.52 -35.18 13.48
C SER A 159 25.88 -35.03 12.10
N LEU A 160 26.63 -34.65 11.06
CA LEU A 160 26.17 -34.61 9.68
C LEU A 160 25.79 -36.01 9.18
N ARG A 161 26.60 -37.04 9.47
CA ARG A 161 26.28 -38.45 9.14
C ARG A 161 25.04 -38.96 9.87
N LEU A 162 24.88 -38.60 11.14
CA LEU A 162 23.66 -38.92 11.89
C LEU A 162 22.43 -38.19 11.33
N LEU A 163 22.59 -36.90 10.97
CA LEU A 163 21.52 -36.10 10.41
C LEU A 163 21.08 -36.62 9.04
N ALA A 164 22.00 -37.09 8.20
CA ALA A 164 21.68 -37.74 6.92
C ALA A 164 20.70 -38.91 7.11
N ASN A 165 20.88 -39.70 8.17
CA ASN A 165 20.02 -40.84 8.50
C ASN A 165 18.76 -40.47 9.33
N TYR A 166 18.61 -39.20 9.72
CA TYR A 166 17.45 -38.76 10.50
C TYR A 166 16.17 -38.72 9.63
N PRO A 167 15.09 -39.41 10.00
CA PRO A 167 13.95 -39.62 9.10
C PRO A 167 13.05 -38.39 8.93
N HIS A 168 13.15 -37.41 9.83
CA HIS A 168 12.28 -36.25 9.84
C HIS A 168 12.92 -35.04 9.16
N ARG A 169 12.16 -33.93 9.05
CA ARG A 169 12.58 -32.74 8.32
C ARG A 169 13.91 -32.18 8.83
N LYS A 170 14.91 -32.10 7.97
CA LYS A 170 16.23 -31.56 8.25
C LYS A 170 16.64 -30.54 7.21
N LYS A 171 17.45 -29.58 7.61
CA LYS A 171 18.10 -28.60 6.74
C LYS A 171 19.39 -28.09 7.36
N LEU A 172 20.28 -27.55 6.53
CA LEU A 172 21.47 -26.84 6.98
C LEU A 172 21.37 -25.35 6.71
N SER A 173 22.22 -24.57 7.37
CA SER A 173 22.46 -23.18 7.03
C SER A 173 23.91 -22.78 7.24
N CYS A 174 24.42 -21.90 6.39
CA CYS A 174 25.79 -21.39 6.44
C CYS A 174 25.78 -19.86 6.52
N VAL A 175 26.64 -19.29 7.36
CA VAL A 175 26.90 -17.83 7.36
C VAL A 175 28.05 -17.55 6.39
N ILE A 176 27.81 -16.72 5.39
CA ILE A 176 28.78 -16.37 4.35
C ILE A 176 29.45 -15.04 4.68
N THR A 177 30.78 -15.08 4.73
CA THR A 177 31.69 -13.95 4.95
C THR A 177 32.68 -13.81 3.79
N GLN A 178 33.52 -12.78 3.80
CA GLN A 178 34.56 -12.61 2.77
C GLN A 178 35.45 -13.86 2.59
N ALA A 179 35.80 -14.57 3.67
CA ALA A 179 36.58 -15.81 3.61
C ALA A 179 35.93 -16.92 2.76
N HIS A 180 34.60 -16.96 2.73
CA HIS A 180 33.84 -17.92 1.94
C HIS A 180 33.86 -17.54 0.45
N LEU A 181 33.79 -16.24 0.15
CA LEU A 181 33.87 -15.72 -1.22
C LEU A 181 35.25 -15.97 -1.85
N ASP A 182 36.31 -16.00 -1.04
CA ASP A 182 37.66 -16.30 -1.51
C ASP A 182 37.83 -17.79 -1.85
N GLN A 183 36.91 -18.65 -1.39
CA GLN A 183 36.99 -20.12 -1.50
C GLN A 183 35.70 -20.75 -2.05
N VAL A 184 35.05 -20.08 -3.01
CA VAL A 184 33.76 -20.52 -3.57
C VAL A 184 33.84 -21.91 -4.22
N ASP A 185 34.98 -22.27 -4.80
CA ASP A 185 35.12 -23.59 -5.45
C ASP A 185 35.13 -24.71 -4.40
N ALA A 186 35.87 -24.53 -3.29
CA ALA A 186 35.81 -25.44 -2.13
C ALA A 186 34.42 -25.44 -1.45
N PHE A 187 33.71 -24.31 -1.46
CA PHE A 187 32.32 -24.22 -0.99
C PHE A 187 31.38 -25.11 -1.81
N ILE A 188 31.51 -25.09 -3.15
CA ILE A 188 30.75 -25.94 -4.08
C ILE A 188 31.09 -27.41 -3.85
N GLU A 189 32.38 -27.75 -3.72
CA GLU A 189 32.83 -29.11 -3.40
C GLU A 189 32.24 -29.61 -2.09
N ALA A 190 32.21 -28.78 -1.05
CA ALA A 190 31.65 -29.14 0.24
C ALA A 190 30.13 -29.40 0.18
N ILE A 191 29.37 -28.64 -0.62
CA ILE A 191 27.94 -28.92 -0.87
C ILE A 191 27.77 -30.29 -1.54
N ASN A 192 28.57 -30.58 -2.58
CA ASN A 192 28.53 -31.86 -3.26
C ASN A 192 28.91 -33.01 -2.33
N TYR A 193 29.95 -32.84 -1.51
CA TYR A 193 30.36 -33.83 -0.52
C TYR A 193 29.25 -34.14 0.49
N ILE A 194 28.58 -33.12 1.02
CA ILE A 194 27.47 -33.33 1.95
C ILE A 194 26.29 -34.03 1.25
N HIS A 195 25.99 -33.65 0.01
CA HIS A 195 24.87 -34.21 -0.73
C HIS A 195 25.10 -35.67 -1.17
N TYR A 196 26.21 -35.92 -1.86
CA TYR A 196 26.46 -37.19 -2.53
C TYR A 196 27.22 -38.18 -1.64
N ASP A 197 28.20 -37.73 -0.85
CA ASP A 197 29.03 -38.64 -0.04
C ASP A 197 28.46 -38.86 1.37
N ILE A 198 27.97 -37.80 2.03
CA ILE A 198 27.29 -37.94 3.33
C ILE A 198 25.84 -38.42 3.16
N GLY A 199 25.20 -38.13 2.03
CA GLY A 199 23.80 -38.48 1.76
C GLY A 199 22.79 -37.54 2.43
N LEU A 200 23.19 -36.32 2.79
CA LEU A 200 22.28 -35.32 3.35
C LEU A 200 21.77 -34.41 2.23
N ASP A 201 20.46 -34.45 1.98
CA ASP A 201 19.82 -33.64 0.94
C ASP A 201 20.06 -32.12 1.12
N MET A 202 20.86 -31.56 0.21
CA MET A 202 21.23 -30.14 0.19
C MET A 202 20.25 -29.27 -0.60
N THR A 203 19.13 -29.81 -1.10
CA THR A 203 18.05 -28.96 -1.63
C THR A 203 17.46 -28.06 -0.55
N ARG A 204 17.53 -28.50 0.72
CA ARG A 204 17.10 -27.74 1.90
C ARG A 204 18.31 -27.17 2.63
N PHE A 205 18.86 -26.11 2.06
CA PHE A 205 20.01 -25.39 2.60
C PHE A 205 19.72 -23.89 2.58
N ASN A 206 20.15 -23.15 3.60
CA ASN A 206 19.96 -21.71 3.70
C ASN A 206 21.33 -20.99 3.72
N ILE A 207 21.54 -20.10 2.77
CA ILE A 207 22.68 -19.18 2.75
C ILE A 207 22.27 -17.87 3.44
N MET A 208 23.01 -17.49 4.46
CA MET A 208 22.83 -16.23 5.19
C MET A 208 24.11 -15.40 5.01
N PHE A 209 24.01 -14.15 4.58
CA PHE A 209 25.20 -13.29 4.53
C PHE A 209 25.45 -12.68 5.91
N SER A 210 26.72 -12.65 6.32
CA SER A 210 27.13 -11.83 7.46
C SER A 210 26.85 -10.36 7.20
N PHE A 211 26.70 -9.60 8.26
CA PHE A 211 26.60 -8.15 8.23
C PHE A 211 27.45 -7.60 9.37
N ASP A 212 28.01 -6.42 9.13
CA ASP A 212 28.84 -5.75 10.11
C ASP A 212 27.95 -5.15 11.21
N SER A 213 28.16 -5.57 12.46
CA SER A 213 27.40 -5.07 13.63
C SER A 213 28.29 -4.37 14.65
N GLU A 214 27.68 -3.51 15.46
CA GLU A 214 28.37 -2.80 16.54
C GLU A 214 28.87 -3.78 17.60
N GLN A 215 28.05 -4.78 17.97
CA GLN A 215 28.46 -5.81 18.94
C GLN A 215 29.65 -6.62 18.44
N ASN A 216 29.72 -6.94 17.13
CA ASN A 216 30.91 -7.59 16.58
C ASN A 216 32.13 -6.68 16.59
N ALA A 217 31.98 -5.38 16.32
CA ALA A 217 33.10 -4.44 16.39
C ALA A 217 33.64 -4.26 17.82
N GLN A 218 32.76 -4.24 18.83
CA GLN A 218 33.16 -4.15 20.24
C GLN A 218 33.88 -5.42 20.71
N LYS A 219 33.37 -6.60 20.32
CA LYS A 219 33.93 -7.90 20.73
C LYS A 219 35.25 -8.22 20.02
N TYR A 220 35.32 -7.98 18.71
CA TYR A 220 36.50 -8.29 17.89
C TYR A 220 37.20 -6.98 17.54
N LYS A 221 37.99 -6.45 18.50
CA LYS A 221 38.73 -5.17 18.39
C LYS A 221 39.54 -5.06 17.09
N GLU A 222 40.05 -6.18 16.60
CA GLU A 222 40.55 -6.34 15.24
C GLU A 222 39.63 -7.34 14.53
N ARG A 223 38.86 -6.87 13.54
CA ARG A 223 38.04 -7.77 12.71
C ARG A 223 38.98 -8.67 11.94
N HIS A 224 38.85 -9.98 12.11
CA HIS A 224 39.46 -10.94 11.18
C HIS A 224 39.03 -10.55 9.76
N SER A 225 39.99 -10.23 8.88
CA SER A 225 39.72 -9.73 7.52
C SER A 225 38.75 -10.62 6.72
N GLY A 226 38.76 -11.92 6.99
CA GLY A 226 37.86 -12.90 6.38
C GLY A 226 36.42 -12.95 6.93
N LEU A 227 36.10 -12.28 8.04
CA LEU A 227 34.76 -12.30 8.66
C LEU A 227 33.89 -11.07 8.32
N THR A 228 34.39 -10.20 7.45
CA THR A 228 33.67 -9.00 7.00
C THR A 228 32.45 -9.35 6.15
N MET A 229 31.45 -8.46 6.19
CA MET A 229 30.30 -8.49 5.28
C MET A 229 30.74 -8.40 3.81
N LEU A 230 30.11 -9.20 2.93
CA LEU A 230 30.33 -9.11 1.49
C LEU A 230 29.71 -7.82 0.93
N ASN A 231 30.43 -7.17 0.01
CA ASN A 231 29.86 -6.13 -0.83
C ASN A 231 28.93 -6.71 -1.92
N SER A 232 28.18 -5.83 -2.60
CA SER A 232 27.23 -6.22 -3.67
C SER A 232 27.87 -7.10 -4.76
N GLN A 233 29.07 -6.76 -5.23
CA GLN A 233 29.74 -7.51 -6.30
C GLN A 233 30.12 -8.92 -5.83
N GLY A 234 30.59 -9.06 -4.59
CA GLY A 234 30.91 -10.33 -3.99
C GLY A 234 29.70 -11.25 -3.85
N GLN A 235 28.57 -10.70 -3.40
CA GLN A 235 27.31 -11.45 -3.30
C GLN A 235 26.83 -11.95 -4.68
N ILE A 236 26.86 -11.09 -5.70
CA ILE A 236 26.52 -11.47 -7.08
C ILE A 236 27.48 -12.52 -7.63
N LYS A 237 28.79 -12.37 -7.39
CA LYS A 237 29.82 -13.33 -7.82
C LYS A 237 29.57 -14.71 -7.21
N LEU A 238 29.27 -14.78 -5.91
CA LEU A 238 28.90 -16.03 -5.24
C LEU A 238 27.66 -16.64 -5.89
N TYR A 239 26.58 -15.86 -6.02
CA TYR A 239 25.32 -16.32 -6.61
C TYR A 239 25.51 -16.88 -8.02
N GLN A 240 26.24 -16.17 -8.90
CA GLN A 240 26.50 -16.61 -10.28
C GLN A 240 27.37 -17.87 -10.34
N LYS A 241 28.38 -17.99 -9.49
CA LYS A 241 29.18 -19.23 -9.40
C LYS A 241 28.34 -20.43 -8.96
N LEU A 242 27.51 -20.25 -7.93
CA LEU A 242 26.59 -21.30 -7.46
C LEU A 242 25.54 -21.65 -8.52
N LYS A 243 24.98 -20.64 -9.19
CA LYS A 243 24.05 -20.83 -10.31
C LYS A 243 24.66 -21.71 -11.39
N LYS A 244 25.88 -21.37 -11.83
CA LYS A 244 26.61 -22.15 -12.84
C LYS A 244 26.89 -23.58 -12.39
N ALA A 245 27.14 -23.80 -11.10
CA ALA A 245 27.45 -25.12 -10.56
C ALA A 245 26.23 -26.03 -10.39
N PHE A 246 25.06 -25.47 -10.04
CA PHE A 246 23.93 -26.26 -9.57
C PHE A 246 22.67 -26.22 -10.46
N VAL A 247 22.52 -25.23 -11.34
CA VAL A 247 21.46 -25.28 -12.36
C VAL A 247 21.73 -26.42 -13.34
N GLY A 248 20.72 -27.25 -13.61
CA GLY A 248 20.84 -28.49 -14.37
C GLY A 248 21.24 -29.72 -13.54
N THR A 249 21.36 -29.61 -12.22
CA THR A 249 21.69 -30.72 -11.31
C THR A 249 20.50 -31.10 -10.42
N ALA A 250 20.62 -32.19 -9.65
CA ALA A 250 19.63 -32.57 -8.64
C ALA A 250 19.36 -31.49 -7.57
N LEU A 251 20.29 -30.53 -7.41
CA LEU A 251 20.20 -29.45 -6.43
C LEU A 251 19.58 -28.15 -6.99
N GLU A 252 19.21 -28.11 -8.28
CA GLU A 252 18.67 -26.90 -8.92
C GLU A 252 17.43 -26.36 -8.19
N ALA A 253 16.51 -27.24 -7.78
CA ALA A 253 15.30 -26.84 -7.06
C ALA A 253 15.64 -26.13 -5.74
N GLY A 254 16.62 -26.63 -5.01
CA GLY A 254 17.11 -26.01 -3.77
C GLY A 254 17.75 -24.65 -4.02
N PHE A 255 18.63 -24.57 -5.02
CA PHE A 255 19.27 -23.31 -5.41
C PHE A 255 18.24 -22.22 -5.74
N ARG A 256 17.21 -22.55 -6.53
CA ARG A 256 16.19 -21.59 -6.98
C ARG A 256 15.20 -21.18 -5.90
N GLN A 257 14.86 -22.08 -4.97
CA GLN A 257 13.72 -21.89 -4.07
C GLN A 257 14.12 -21.65 -2.61
N GLU A 258 15.21 -22.26 -2.15
CA GLU A 258 15.54 -22.36 -0.72
C GLU A 258 16.83 -21.63 -0.36
N TRP A 259 17.90 -21.73 -1.16
CA TRP A 259 19.24 -21.27 -0.74
C TRP A 259 19.30 -19.78 -0.43
N PHE A 260 18.60 -18.96 -1.19
CA PHE A 260 18.56 -17.51 -1.04
C PHE A 260 17.20 -16.99 -0.55
N CYS A 261 16.35 -17.86 -0.01
CA CYS A 261 14.97 -17.52 0.34
C CYS A 261 14.86 -16.37 1.34
N GLU A 262 15.86 -16.19 2.22
CA GLU A 262 15.93 -15.06 3.17
C GLU A 262 15.84 -13.68 2.50
N PHE A 263 16.30 -13.58 1.25
CA PHE A 263 16.34 -12.33 0.50
C PHE A 263 15.12 -12.14 -0.42
N THR A 264 14.09 -12.98 -0.28
CA THR A 264 12.84 -12.90 -1.05
C THR A 264 11.72 -12.22 -0.24
N PRO A 265 10.60 -11.82 -0.87
CA PRO A 265 9.45 -11.16 -0.21
C PRO A 265 8.76 -12.01 0.87
N ASP A 266 8.94 -13.33 0.81
CA ASP A 266 8.33 -14.27 1.76
C ASP A 266 8.98 -14.22 3.16
N TYR A 267 10.17 -13.60 3.28
CA TYR A 267 10.93 -13.51 4.51
C TYR A 267 10.82 -12.17 5.24
N CYS A 268 11.10 -12.18 6.55
CA CYS A 268 10.97 -11.01 7.43
C CYS A 268 11.84 -9.82 7.01
N CYS A 269 13.00 -10.10 6.39
CA CYS A 269 13.94 -9.10 5.90
C CYS A 269 13.34 -8.23 4.78
N SER A 270 12.25 -8.69 4.17
CA SER A 270 11.51 -8.00 3.12
C SER A 270 10.08 -7.71 3.57
N ALA A 271 9.83 -7.57 4.88
CA ALA A 271 8.53 -7.16 5.40
C ALA A 271 8.47 -5.64 5.54
N VAL A 272 7.33 -5.02 5.20
CA VAL A 272 7.15 -3.57 5.41
C VAL A 272 7.29 -3.16 6.89
N ASN A 273 6.89 -4.03 7.82
CA ASN A 273 7.24 -3.95 9.24
C ASN A 273 7.21 -5.37 9.81
N CYS A 274 8.38 -5.84 10.24
CA CYS A 274 8.57 -7.20 10.76
C CYS A 274 7.96 -7.42 12.15
N GLY A 275 7.72 -6.34 12.92
CA GLY A 275 7.08 -6.39 14.25
C GLY A 275 5.60 -6.76 14.20
N ASN A 276 5.00 -6.80 13.02
CA ASN A 276 3.67 -7.37 12.83
C ASN A 276 3.69 -8.90 12.67
N LYS A 277 4.84 -9.53 12.50
CA LYS A 277 4.95 -10.93 12.09
C LYS A 277 5.72 -11.80 13.08
N PHE A 278 6.82 -11.31 13.63
CA PHE A 278 7.79 -12.11 14.40
C PHE A 278 7.93 -11.63 15.83
N PHE A 279 7.95 -12.59 16.76
CA PHE A 279 8.15 -12.33 18.19
C PHE A 279 9.14 -13.36 18.71
N LEU A 280 10.25 -12.89 19.24
CA LEU A 280 11.24 -13.72 19.92
C LEU A 280 11.03 -13.57 21.43
N LEU A 281 10.65 -14.66 22.08
CA LEU A 281 10.50 -14.75 23.54
C LEU A 281 11.76 -15.38 24.13
N GLN A 282 12.32 -14.77 25.18
CA GLN A 282 13.39 -15.35 25.99
C GLN A 282 12.85 -16.01 27.27
N TYR A 283 13.67 -16.85 27.90
CA TYR A 283 13.32 -17.61 29.10
C TYR A 283 12.90 -16.73 30.30
N ASP A 284 13.40 -15.50 30.37
CA ASP A 284 13.11 -14.50 31.41
C ASP A 284 11.82 -13.69 31.12
N GLY A 285 11.11 -14.05 30.05
CA GLY A 285 9.88 -13.41 29.61
C GLY A 285 10.09 -12.20 28.70
N SER A 286 11.33 -11.78 28.48
CA SER A 286 11.65 -10.66 27.59
C SER A 286 11.30 -11.00 26.14
N VAL A 287 10.65 -10.07 25.45
CA VAL A 287 10.20 -10.22 24.07
C VAL A 287 10.96 -9.23 23.19
N TYR A 288 11.59 -9.71 22.13
CA TYR A 288 12.32 -8.92 21.14
C TYR A 288 11.81 -9.19 19.73
N SER A 289 12.22 -8.35 18.79
CA SER A 289 11.83 -8.47 17.36
C SER A 289 12.18 -9.80 16.69
N CYS A 290 13.41 -10.27 16.86
CA CYS A 290 13.94 -11.44 16.15
C CYS A 290 15.30 -11.86 16.74
N PRO A 291 15.89 -12.99 16.29
CA PRO A 291 17.22 -13.40 16.73
C PRO A 291 18.30 -12.34 16.53
N ARG A 292 18.26 -11.53 15.47
CA ARG A 292 19.22 -10.44 15.25
C ARG A 292 19.05 -9.31 16.27
N GLY A 293 17.81 -8.92 16.53
CA GLY A 293 17.46 -7.80 17.42
C GLY A 293 17.56 -8.11 18.91
N GLN A 294 17.71 -9.37 19.31
CA GLN A 294 17.70 -9.76 20.72
C GLN A 294 18.92 -9.25 21.52
N SER A 295 19.99 -8.82 20.84
CA SER A 295 21.17 -8.22 21.48
C SER A 295 21.02 -6.71 21.70
N SER A 296 19.89 -6.11 21.32
CA SER A 296 19.70 -4.65 21.34
C SER A 296 18.38 -4.26 21.97
N GLU A 297 18.45 -3.46 23.04
CA GLU A 297 17.29 -2.86 23.72
C GLU A 297 16.46 -1.96 22.77
N GLN A 298 17.04 -1.48 21.67
CA GLN A 298 16.29 -0.73 20.66
C GLN A 298 15.22 -1.57 19.95
N TYR A 299 15.28 -2.90 20.08
CA TYR A 299 14.40 -3.87 19.44
C TYR A 299 13.59 -4.72 20.46
N TYR A 300 13.52 -4.25 21.72
CA TYR A 300 12.73 -4.84 22.79
C TYR A 300 11.25 -4.45 22.68
N TYR A 301 10.35 -5.43 22.81
CA TYR A 301 8.90 -5.28 22.66
C TYR A 301 8.14 -5.25 23.99
N GLY A 302 8.71 -5.82 25.06
CA GLY A 302 8.06 -5.91 26.37
C GLY A 302 8.42 -7.21 27.08
N ASN A 303 7.81 -7.47 28.24
CA ASN A 303 8.01 -8.70 29.00
C ASN A 303 6.66 -9.39 29.29
N ILE A 304 6.56 -10.68 28.99
CA ILE A 304 5.33 -11.45 29.10
C ILE A 304 4.76 -11.50 30.54
N PHE A 305 5.63 -11.38 31.55
CA PHE A 305 5.25 -11.41 32.96
C PHE A 305 4.77 -10.07 33.49
N LYS A 306 5.12 -8.97 32.82
CA LYS A 306 4.88 -7.60 33.32
C LYS A 306 3.81 -6.88 32.49
N ASP A 307 3.83 -7.07 31.18
CA ASP A 307 3.04 -6.30 30.24
C ASP A 307 1.81 -7.07 29.73
N SER A 308 0.80 -6.34 29.27
CA SER A 308 -0.35 -6.96 28.57
C SER A 308 0.06 -7.39 27.16
N ILE A 309 -0.55 -8.47 26.65
CA ILE A 309 -0.27 -8.98 25.30
C ILE A 309 -0.53 -7.92 24.23
N ASP A 310 -1.66 -7.23 24.31
CA ASP A 310 -2.01 -6.17 23.35
C ASP A 310 -0.97 -5.03 23.39
N SER A 311 -0.41 -4.70 24.57
CA SER A 311 0.65 -3.70 24.66
C SER A 311 1.95 -4.17 24.02
N ILE A 312 2.37 -5.41 24.23
CA ILE A 312 3.57 -5.99 23.59
C ILE A 312 3.42 -5.97 22.07
N ILE A 313 2.27 -6.37 21.55
CA ILE A 313 2.00 -6.44 20.11
C ILE A 313 1.94 -5.04 19.48
N ASN A 314 1.31 -4.08 20.14
CA ASN A 314 1.28 -2.70 19.66
C ASN A 314 2.69 -2.07 19.68
N ASN A 315 3.46 -2.30 20.75
CA ASN A 315 4.82 -1.81 20.85
C ASN A 315 5.74 -2.45 19.80
N ALA A 316 5.52 -3.72 19.43
CA ALA A 316 6.29 -4.40 18.39
C ALA A 316 6.28 -3.65 17.05
N TRP A 317 5.11 -3.16 16.63
CA TRP A 317 4.99 -2.33 15.43
C TRP A 317 5.73 -1.00 15.60
N GLN A 318 5.49 -0.30 16.71
CA GLN A 318 6.03 1.03 16.99
C GLN A 318 7.55 1.03 17.10
N VAL A 319 8.15 -0.04 17.63
CA VAL A 319 9.61 -0.19 17.75
C VAL A 319 10.27 -0.23 16.36
N ILE A 320 9.72 -1.04 15.44
CA ILE A 320 10.26 -1.13 14.08
C ILE A 320 10.03 0.18 13.31
N GLU A 321 8.84 0.75 13.42
CA GLU A 321 8.52 2.05 12.82
C GLU A 321 9.45 3.16 13.33
N ARG A 322 9.60 3.29 14.65
CA ARG A 322 10.50 4.28 15.27
C ARG A 322 11.95 4.13 14.79
N ASN A 323 12.43 2.90 14.61
CA ASN A 323 13.79 2.67 14.14
C ASN A 323 13.94 2.97 12.64
N GLU A 324 12.95 2.62 11.81
CA GLU A 324 12.90 3.06 10.41
C GLU A 324 12.89 4.59 10.28
N ASN A 325 12.13 5.28 11.13
CA ASN A 325 11.97 6.73 11.10
C ASN A 325 13.26 7.52 11.44
N LYS A 326 14.29 6.85 11.97
CA LYS A 326 15.60 7.45 12.25
C LYS A 326 16.58 7.33 11.08
N MET A 327 16.24 6.56 10.05
CA MET A 327 17.14 6.23 8.95
C MET A 327 16.73 6.92 7.66
N ASP A 328 17.71 7.30 6.85
CA ASP A 328 17.44 7.75 5.49
C ASP A 328 17.22 6.55 4.54
N LEU A 329 16.43 6.78 3.50
CA LEU A 329 16.25 5.85 2.39
C LEU A 329 17.03 6.35 1.16
N SER A 330 17.76 5.46 0.49
CA SER A 330 18.52 5.78 -0.72
C SER A 330 17.61 6.28 -1.84
N HIS A 331 18.06 7.27 -2.62
CA HIS A 331 17.32 7.75 -3.79
C HIS A 331 17.06 6.63 -4.81
N ASP A 332 17.99 5.69 -4.94
CA ASP A 332 17.84 4.50 -5.79
C ASP A 332 16.59 3.68 -5.43
N CYS A 333 16.26 3.59 -4.14
CA CYS A 333 15.08 2.87 -3.67
C CYS A 333 13.78 3.57 -4.09
N LEU A 334 13.79 4.90 -4.15
CA LEU A 334 12.62 5.71 -4.52
C LEU A 334 12.27 5.61 -6.01
N GLN A 335 13.19 5.09 -6.83
CA GLN A 335 13.04 4.89 -8.27
C GLN A 335 13.08 3.41 -8.67
N CYS A 336 13.20 2.50 -7.71
CA CYS A 336 13.39 1.08 -7.96
C CYS A 336 12.06 0.40 -8.30
N GLU A 337 12.00 -0.34 -9.41
CA GLU A 337 10.83 -1.11 -9.82
C GLU A 337 10.53 -2.35 -8.96
N TYR A 338 11.46 -2.75 -8.07
CA TYR A 338 11.30 -3.89 -7.15
C TYR A 338 11.16 -3.48 -5.67
N ILE A 339 11.00 -2.19 -5.37
CA ILE A 339 10.93 -1.70 -3.99
C ILE A 339 9.74 -2.28 -3.21
N HIS A 340 8.66 -2.66 -3.89
CA HIS A 340 7.48 -3.31 -3.29
C HIS A 340 7.71 -4.76 -2.87
N TYR A 341 8.83 -5.35 -3.26
CA TYR A 341 9.25 -6.67 -2.84
C TYR A 341 10.22 -6.61 -1.67
N CYS A 342 11.25 -5.75 -1.74
CA CYS A 342 12.29 -5.72 -0.70
C CYS A 342 12.02 -4.73 0.43
N HIS A 343 11.22 -3.68 0.20
CA HIS A 343 10.96 -2.59 1.14
C HIS A 343 12.21 -2.00 1.82
N ALA A 344 13.31 -1.90 1.06
CA ALA A 344 14.64 -1.48 1.54
C ALA A 344 15.37 -2.46 2.48
N GLY A 345 14.82 -3.64 2.75
CA GLY A 345 15.51 -4.69 3.51
C GLY A 345 15.29 -4.62 5.01
N CYS A 346 16.11 -5.34 5.77
CA CYS A 346 15.96 -5.48 7.22
C CYS A 346 16.33 -4.19 7.98
N THR A 347 15.39 -3.65 8.75
CA THR A 347 15.57 -2.48 9.63
C THR A 347 16.78 -2.62 10.56
N PHE A 348 16.95 -3.79 11.18
CA PHE A 348 18.08 -4.07 12.09
C PHE A 348 19.42 -3.96 11.37
N VAL A 349 19.57 -4.65 10.23
CA VAL A 349 20.83 -4.64 9.48
C VAL A 349 21.15 -3.25 8.96
N ARG A 350 20.16 -2.49 8.47
CA ARG A 350 20.38 -1.09 8.06
C ARG A 350 20.82 -0.19 9.21
N THR A 351 20.25 -0.39 10.40
CA THR A 351 20.64 0.37 11.60
C THR A 351 22.10 0.08 11.96
N GLU A 352 22.49 -1.18 12.03
CA GLU A 352 23.85 -1.59 12.43
C GLU A 352 24.92 -1.22 11.41
N THR A 353 24.59 -1.29 10.11
CA THR A 353 25.55 -1.01 9.02
C THR A 353 25.57 0.44 8.57
N GLY A 354 24.57 1.24 8.96
CA GLY A 354 24.36 2.61 8.45
C GLY A 354 23.93 2.68 6.98
N LEU A 355 23.57 1.55 6.35
CA LEU A 355 23.18 1.52 4.94
C LEU A 355 21.78 2.09 4.73
N LYS A 356 21.64 2.92 3.67
CA LYS A 356 20.36 3.53 3.28
C LYS A 356 19.48 2.64 2.38
N LYS A 357 19.91 1.42 2.11
CA LYS A 357 19.20 0.40 1.33
C LYS A 357 19.62 -0.99 1.78
N SER A 358 18.92 -2.03 1.33
CA SER A 358 19.25 -3.42 1.64
C SER A 358 20.70 -3.72 1.29
N TYR A 359 21.44 -4.35 2.20
CA TYR A 359 22.82 -4.78 1.95
C TYR A 359 22.91 -5.87 0.87
N THR A 360 21.78 -6.49 0.52
CA THR A 360 21.62 -7.44 -0.59
C THR A 360 20.86 -6.85 -1.78
N CYS A 361 20.74 -5.52 -1.88
CA CYS A 361 19.94 -4.84 -2.90
C CYS A 361 20.21 -5.34 -4.32
N ASP A 362 21.48 -5.40 -4.73
CA ASP A 362 21.83 -5.71 -6.12
C ASP A 362 21.65 -7.21 -6.41
N LEU A 363 21.90 -8.08 -5.43
CA LEU A 363 21.58 -9.50 -5.53
C LEU A 363 20.07 -9.74 -5.64
N GLN A 364 19.27 -9.07 -4.81
CA GLN A 364 17.81 -9.17 -4.86
C GLN A 364 17.27 -8.71 -6.22
N LYS A 365 17.74 -7.58 -6.75
CA LYS A 365 17.37 -7.12 -8.10
C LYS A 365 17.70 -8.15 -9.17
N LEU A 366 18.89 -8.76 -9.12
CA LEU A 366 19.27 -9.83 -10.04
C LEU A 366 18.31 -11.01 -9.92
N MET A 367 18.07 -11.52 -8.70
CA MET A 367 17.16 -12.64 -8.46
C MET A 367 15.74 -12.36 -8.97
N TYR A 368 15.20 -11.16 -8.72
CA TYR A 368 13.86 -10.79 -9.19
C TYR A 368 13.79 -10.68 -10.71
N SER A 369 14.82 -10.10 -11.34
CA SER A 369 14.87 -9.98 -12.80
C SER A 369 15.01 -11.31 -13.54
N GLU A 370 15.53 -12.35 -12.86
CA GLU A 370 15.66 -13.69 -13.43
C GLU A 370 14.36 -14.51 -13.38
N ASP A 371 13.35 -14.06 -12.62
CA ASP A 371 12.04 -14.70 -12.50
C ASP A 371 10.91 -13.64 -12.54
N PRO A 372 10.70 -13.00 -13.71
CA PRO A 372 9.72 -11.91 -13.87
C PRO A 372 8.27 -12.39 -13.77
N GLU A 373 8.00 -13.69 -13.90
CA GLU A 373 6.66 -14.25 -13.68
C GLU A 373 6.32 -14.22 -12.18
N ARG A 374 7.27 -14.59 -11.32
CA ARG A 374 7.10 -14.51 -9.87
C ARG A 374 7.25 -13.09 -9.34
N TYR A 375 8.16 -12.30 -9.92
CA TYR A 375 8.51 -10.97 -9.46
C TYR A 375 8.39 -9.91 -10.57
N PRO A 376 7.18 -9.65 -11.10
CA PRO A 376 7.00 -8.63 -12.12
C PRO A 376 7.46 -7.24 -11.64
N PRO A 377 8.22 -6.49 -12.46
CA PRO A 377 8.64 -5.14 -12.11
C PRO A 377 7.44 -4.19 -12.04
N MET A 378 7.48 -3.26 -11.08
CA MET A 378 6.45 -2.23 -10.96
C MET A 378 6.51 -1.23 -12.13
N PRO A 379 5.38 -0.90 -12.78
CA PRO A 379 5.35 0.14 -13.81
C PRO A 379 5.83 1.49 -13.28
N ARG A 380 6.63 2.23 -14.08
CA ARG A 380 7.23 3.52 -13.68
C ARG A 380 6.25 4.54 -13.10
N GLN A 381 5.01 4.57 -13.61
CA GLN A 381 3.97 5.48 -13.12
C GLN A 381 3.56 5.17 -11.66
N GLN A 382 3.60 3.91 -11.25
CA GLN A 382 3.23 3.48 -9.89
C GLN A 382 4.37 3.67 -8.88
N ILE A 383 5.64 3.66 -9.33
CA ILE A 383 6.81 3.81 -8.47
C ILE A 383 6.73 5.09 -7.64
N LYS A 384 6.32 6.21 -8.26
CA LYS A 384 6.22 7.51 -7.59
C LYS A 384 5.23 7.48 -6.42
N ASP A 385 4.06 6.88 -6.63
CA ASP A 385 3.02 6.81 -5.60
C ASP A 385 3.36 5.81 -4.50
N TYR A 386 4.00 4.70 -4.86
CA TYR A 386 4.49 3.73 -3.90
C TYR A 386 5.59 4.32 -3.00
N SER A 387 6.58 4.98 -3.60
CA SER A 387 7.67 5.65 -2.89
C SER A 387 7.15 6.74 -1.94
N ARG A 388 6.12 7.50 -2.35
CA ARG A 388 5.43 8.47 -1.46
C ARG A 388 4.82 7.79 -0.23
N ARG A 389 4.19 6.62 -0.38
CA ARG A 389 3.60 5.88 0.74
C ARG A 389 4.66 5.37 1.72
N ILE A 390 5.80 4.88 1.22
CA ILE A 390 6.93 4.48 2.07
C ILE A 390 7.46 5.67 2.88
N LEU A 391 7.72 6.80 2.21
CA LEU A 391 8.22 8.00 2.86
C LEU A 391 7.25 8.55 3.90
N PHE A 392 5.95 8.56 3.59
CA PHE A 392 4.89 8.97 4.51
C PHE A 392 4.83 8.06 5.75
N ARG A 393 4.83 6.75 5.54
CA ARG A 393 4.72 5.74 6.61
C ARG A 393 5.89 5.82 7.58
N ASN A 394 7.11 5.93 7.06
CA ASN A 394 8.30 5.88 7.90
C ASN A 394 8.75 7.28 8.35
N ASN A 395 7.96 8.33 8.11
CA ASN A 395 8.33 9.71 8.45
C ASN A 395 9.77 10.10 8.02
N ILE A 396 10.33 9.43 6.99
CA ILE A 396 11.78 9.36 6.74
C ILE A 396 12.32 10.71 6.28
N HIS A 397 11.50 11.59 5.71
CA HIS A 397 11.78 13.01 5.66
C HIS A 397 10.47 13.79 5.66
N LYS A 398 10.47 14.91 6.40
CA LYS A 398 9.51 16.01 6.32
C LYS A 398 9.11 16.19 4.85
N ILE A 399 7.83 15.96 4.55
CA ILE A 399 7.28 16.27 3.23
C ILE A 399 7.41 17.78 3.05
N THR A 400 8.46 18.24 2.38
CA THR A 400 8.66 19.64 1.96
C THR A 400 7.76 19.99 0.76
N GLN A 401 6.55 19.44 0.73
CA GLN A 401 5.53 19.78 -0.25
C GLN A 401 4.15 19.44 0.33
N THR A 402 3.60 20.36 1.10
CA THR A 402 2.17 20.38 1.41
C THR A 402 1.48 21.38 0.49
N GLU A 403 1.38 21.04 -0.79
CA GLU A 403 0.10 21.29 -1.46
C GLU A 403 -0.85 20.19 -0.99
N ALA A 404 -1.42 20.38 0.21
CA ALA A 404 -2.53 19.56 0.65
C ALA A 404 -3.74 19.93 -0.22
N ARG A 405 -3.94 19.22 -1.34
CA ARG A 405 -5.28 19.09 -1.88
C ARG A 405 -6.10 18.34 -0.84
N LYS A 406 -6.88 19.10 -0.04
CA LYS A 406 -8.02 18.55 0.69
C LYS A 406 -8.86 17.79 -0.34
N PRO A 407 -9.19 16.50 -0.13
CA PRO A 407 -10.28 15.89 -0.87
C PRO A 407 -11.51 16.76 -0.63
N ALA A 408 -12.11 17.28 -1.70
CA ALA A 408 -13.40 17.91 -1.59
C ALA A 408 -14.37 16.83 -1.10
N TYR A 409 -15.03 17.07 0.03
CA TYR A 409 -16.21 16.31 0.39
C TYR A 409 -17.31 16.69 -0.61
N ILE A 410 -17.31 16.06 -1.79
CA ILE A 410 -18.47 16.03 -2.65
C ILE A 410 -19.33 14.89 -2.10
N THR A 411 -20.45 15.25 -1.47
CA THR A 411 -21.45 14.28 -1.03
C THR A 411 -21.79 13.37 -2.23
N PRO A 412 -21.76 12.03 -2.10
CA PRO A 412 -22.03 11.11 -3.22
C PRO A 412 -23.36 11.40 -3.94
N GLU A 413 -24.33 11.99 -3.22
CA GLU A 413 -25.62 12.44 -3.74
C GLU A 413 -25.53 13.44 -4.91
N LEU A 414 -24.47 14.25 -5.00
CA LEU A 414 -24.23 15.16 -6.13
C LEU A 414 -23.98 14.42 -7.45
N SER A 415 -23.52 13.17 -7.37
CA SER A 415 -23.27 12.31 -8.53
C SER A 415 -24.38 11.28 -8.76
N SER A 416 -25.45 11.30 -7.94
CA SER A 416 -26.61 10.42 -8.14
C SER A 416 -27.39 10.85 -9.37
N GLU A 417 -27.73 9.88 -10.23
CA GLU A 417 -28.51 10.13 -11.45
C GLU A 417 -29.85 10.79 -11.13
N GLU A 418 -30.49 10.46 -9.99
CA GLU A 418 -31.79 11.00 -9.58
C GLU A 418 -31.78 12.51 -9.30
N ASN A 419 -30.59 13.07 -9.02
CA ASN A 419 -30.32 14.46 -8.72
C ASN A 419 -29.73 15.21 -9.92
N SER A 420 -29.51 14.54 -11.06
CA SER A 420 -29.06 15.18 -12.28
C SER A 420 -30.10 16.20 -12.79
N LEU A 421 -29.64 17.26 -13.45
CA LEU A 421 -30.53 18.30 -13.99
C LEU A 421 -31.58 17.71 -14.95
N SER A 422 -31.21 16.74 -15.78
CA SER A 422 -32.14 16.06 -16.70
C SER A 422 -33.27 15.33 -15.95
N GLN A 423 -32.94 14.61 -14.87
CA GLN A 423 -33.96 13.94 -14.04
C GLN A 423 -34.80 14.93 -13.25
N LEU A 424 -34.22 16.05 -12.79
CA LEU A 424 -34.96 17.11 -12.10
C LEU A 424 -35.95 17.81 -13.06
N ILE A 425 -35.57 18.04 -14.31
CA ILE A 425 -36.44 18.57 -15.37
C ILE A 425 -37.55 17.57 -15.67
N ALA A 426 -37.22 16.29 -15.86
CA ALA A 426 -38.21 15.25 -16.18
C ALA A 426 -39.28 15.07 -15.08
N LYS A 427 -38.94 15.30 -13.81
CA LYS A 427 -39.86 15.21 -12.66
C LYS A 427 -40.73 16.46 -12.46
N ASP A 428 -40.42 17.57 -13.11
CA ASP A 428 -41.06 18.87 -12.86
C ASP A 428 -41.62 19.45 -14.16
N LYS A 429 -42.94 19.44 -14.29
CA LYS A 429 -43.64 19.89 -15.50
C LYS A 429 -43.31 21.33 -15.88
N VAL A 430 -43.11 22.22 -14.90
CA VAL A 430 -42.79 23.62 -15.19
C VAL A 430 -41.35 23.75 -15.70
N LEU A 431 -40.42 22.97 -15.16
CA LEU A 431 -39.05 22.93 -15.67
C LEU A 431 -38.99 22.31 -17.07
N ALA A 432 -39.77 21.26 -17.35
CA ALA A 432 -39.84 20.68 -18.68
C ALA A 432 -40.24 21.71 -19.74
N GLU A 433 -41.20 22.59 -19.44
CA GLU A 433 -41.58 23.71 -20.32
C GLU A 433 -40.51 24.80 -20.37
N LEU A 434 -39.92 25.18 -19.23
CA LEU A 434 -38.89 26.23 -19.14
C LEU A 434 -37.65 25.91 -19.97
N PHE A 435 -37.25 24.65 -19.98
CA PHE A 435 -36.08 24.14 -20.68
C PHE A 435 -36.39 23.62 -22.09
N GLY A 436 -37.67 23.45 -22.41
CA GLY A 436 -38.12 22.99 -23.72
C GLY A 436 -37.93 24.05 -24.82
N ASN A 437 -38.12 23.62 -26.06
CA ASN A 437 -37.93 24.44 -27.27
C ASN A 437 -39.25 24.85 -27.95
N ASN A 438 -40.38 24.64 -27.28
CA ASN A 438 -41.71 24.84 -27.88
C ASN A 438 -42.32 26.22 -27.59
N LEU A 439 -41.87 26.92 -26.56
CA LEU A 439 -42.54 28.16 -26.12
C LEU A 439 -42.17 29.39 -26.95
N PHE A 440 -40.95 29.43 -27.49
CA PHE A 440 -40.42 30.60 -28.18
C PHE A 440 -39.61 30.21 -29.42
N PHE A 441 -39.76 31.00 -30.48
CA PHE A 441 -38.87 30.95 -31.63
C PHE A 441 -38.56 32.39 -32.09
N LEU A 442 -37.43 32.58 -32.78
CA LEU A 442 -37.13 33.83 -33.47
C LEU A 442 -37.11 33.58 -34.98
N GLU A 443 -37.70 34.47 -35.76
CA GLU A 443 -37.51 34.54 -37.20
C GLU A 443 -36.62 35.72 -37.53
N VAL A 444 -35.45 35.45 -38.11
CA VAL A 444 -34.46 36.45 -38.53
C VAL A 444 -34.45 36.49 -40.06
N ASN A 445 -34.87 37.60 -40.65
CA ASN A 445 -34.90 37.76 -42.12
C ASN A 445 -35.62 36.62 -42.88
N GLY A 446 -36.65 36.01 -42.28
CA GLY A 446 -37.40 34.89 -42.86
C GLY A 446 -36.87 33.50 -42.51
N GLU A 447 -35.74 33.38 -41.80
CA GLU A 447 -35.21 32.12 -41.29
C GLU A 447 -35.62 31.91 -39.83
N GLN A 448 -36.15 30.73 -39.50
CA GLN A 448 -36.73 30.43 -38.19
C GLN A 448 -35.77 29.63 -37.31
N TYR A 449 -35.56 30.11 -36.09
CA TYR A 449 -34.73 29.51 -35.05
C TYR A 449 -35.61 29.13 -33.86
N ALA A 450 -35.74 27.82 -33.59
CA ALA A 450 -36.34 27.36 -32.35
C ALA A 450 -35.42 27.77 -31.18
N LEU A 451 -35.96 28.52 -30.20
CA LEU A 451 -35.12 28.92 -29.08
C LEU A 451 -35.07 27.79 -28.06
N GLU A 452 -33.86 27.38 -27.71
CA GLU A 452 -33.62 26.33 -26.73
C GLU A 452 -32.77 26.84 -25.56
N SER A 453 -32.92 26.20 -24.41
CA SER A 453 -32.06 26.49 -23.26
C SER A 453 -30.58 26.28 -23.63
N PRO A 454 -29.70 27.26 -23.38
CA PRO A 454 -28.26 27.11 -23.58
C PRO A 454 -27.62 26.01 -22.71
N ILE A 455 -28.34 25.50 -21.70
CA ILE A 455 -27.87 24.37 -20.90
C ILE A 455 -28.07 23.03 -21.62
N LEU A 456 -29.15 22.88 -22.41
CA LEU A 456 -29.50 21.60 -23.03
C LEU A 456 -29.07 21.49 -24.50
N LYS A 457 -28.92 22.63 -25.18
CA LYS A 457 -28.52 22.63 -26.59
C LYS A 457 -27.05 22.26 -26.75
N ASN A 458 -26.77 21.42 -27.75
CA ASN A 458 -25.40 21.06 -28.15
C ASN A 458 -24.92 21.88 -29.37
N THR A 459 -25.72 22.83 -29.83
CA THR A 459 -25.48 23.72 -30.98
C THR A 459 -25.60 25.18 -30.55
N HIS A 460 -24.88 26.08 -31.22
CA HIS A 460 -24.93 27.51 -30.96
C HIS A 460 -25.47 28.23 -32.20
N ASP A 461 -26.73 28.67 -32.15
CA ASP A 461 -27.31 29.52 -33.17
C ASP A 461 -26.76 30.94 -33.04
N LEU A 462 -26.09 31.39 -34.10
CA LEU A 462 -25.35 32.64 -34.15
C LEU A 462 -25.67 33.38 -35.44
N GLU A 463 -26.14 34.62 -35.31
CA GLU A 463 -26.54 35.44 -36.44
C GLU A 463 -25.74 36.74 -36.63
N PHE A 464 -25.87 37.34 -37.80
CA PHE A 464 -25.36 38.68 -38.09
C PHE A 464 -26.51 39.65 -38.31
N LEU A 465 -26.70 40.59 -37.38
CA LEU A 465 -27.77 41.58 -37.44
C LEU A 465 -27.24 42.96 -37.80
N ASN A 466 -28.09 43.77 -38.44
CA ASN A 466 -27.81 45.15 -38.79
C ASN A 466 -29.10 46.00 -38.79
N SER A 467 -28.97 47.29 -39.10
CA SER A 467 -30.10 48.23 -39.18
C SER A 467 -31.25 47.80 -40.11
N ARG A 468 -30.99 46.93 -41.09
CA ARG A 468 -31.97 46.41 -42.05
C ARG A 468 -32.56 45.06 -41.66
N SER A 469 -31.97 44.32 -40.71
CA SER A 469 -32.46 43.02 -40.29
C SER A 469 -33.91 43.11 -39.75
N GLN A 470 -34.72 42.11 -40.06
CA GLN A 470 -36.04 41.91 -39.49
C GLN A 470 -35.98 40.77 -38.46
N LEU A 471 -36.58 40.99 -37.30
CA LEU A 471 -36.64 40.01 -36.22
C LEU A 471 -38.07 39.90 -35.67
N ILE A 472 -38.68 38.73 -35.85
CA ILE A 472 -40.01 38.42 -35.31
C ILE A 472 -39.87 37.41 -34.17
N LEU A 473 -40.45 37.70 -33.02
CA LEU A 473 -40.55 36.79 -31.89
C LEU A 473 -41.89 36.05 -31.93
N GLY A 474 -41.83 34.74 -32.07
CA GLY A 474 -42.98 33.86 -31.87
C GLY A 474 -43.11 33.47 -30.40
N VAL A 475 -44.28 33.74 -29.81
CA VAL A 475 -44.60 33.39 -28.42
C VAL A 475 -45.80 32.45 -28.38
N HIS A 476 -45.61 31.24 -27.86
CA HIS A 476 -46.70 30.28 -27.72
C HIS A 476 -47.74 30.80 -26.71
N GLN A 477 -49.03 30.62 -27.00
CA GLN A 477 -50.12 31.14 -26.15
C GLN A 477 -50.06 30.65 -24.70
N ASP A 478 -49.57 29.42 -24.48
CA ASP A 478 -49.47 28.81 -23.14
C ASP A 478 -48.33 29.43 -22.29
N ALA A 479 -47.38 30.14 -22.89
CA ALA A 479 -46.24 30.73 -22.19
C ALA A 479 -46.68 31.64 -21.02
N PHE A 480 -47.86 32.25 -21.13
CA PHE A 480 -48.42 33.15 -20.13
C PHE A 480 -49.13 32.46 -18.96
N SER A 481 -49.57 31.22 -19.14
CA SER A 481 -50.25 30.42 -18.09
C SER A 481 -49.31 29.49 -17.32
N ILE A 482 -48.08 29.28 -17.80
CA ILE A 482 -47.14 28.39 -17.12
C ILE A 482 -46.57 29.08 -15.87
N ALA A 483 -46.54 28.32 -14.77
CA ALA A 483 -46.01 28.73 -13.46
C ALA A 483 -46.78 29.86 -12.74
N THR A 484 -47.97 30.25 -13.21
CA THR A 484 -48.80 31.27 -12.57
C THR A 484 -50.29 31.04 -12.84
N ASP A 485 -51.12 31.32 -11.82
CA ASP A 485 -52.58 31.37 -11.98
C ASP A 485 -53.07 32.75 -12.45
N GLU A 486 -52.18 33.76 -12.44
CA GLU A 486 -52.46 35.15 -12.85
C GLU A 486 -51.83 35.49 -14.21
N SER A 487 -52.34 34.89 -15.29
CA SER A 487 -51.78 35.08 -16.65
C SER A 487 -51.86 36.52 -17.17
N THR A 488 -52.76 37.35 -16.65
CA THR A 488 -52.92 38.77 -17.01
C THR A 488 -51.77 39.65 -16.53
N ASN A 489 -51.14 39.29 -15.40
CA ASN A 489 -50.00 40.00 -14.82
C ASN A 489 -48.66 39.42 -15.27
N ASN A 490 -48.68 38.37 -16.09
CA ASN A 490 -47.49 37.78 -16.68
C ASN A 490 -47.08 38.56 -17.94
N TYR A 491 -45.78 38.60 -18.20
CA TYR A 491 -45.21 39.31 -19.35
C TYR A 491 -44.07 38.51 -19.95
N VAL A 492 -43.86 38.66 -21.27
CA VAL A 492 -42.62 38.23 -21.91
C VAL A 492 -41.52 39.18 -21.47
N LEU A 493 -40.39 38.60 -21.06
CA LEU A 493 -39.19 39.29 -20.66
C LEU A 493 -38.06 38.94 -21.62
N LEU A 494 -37.50 39.96 -22.23
CA LEU A 494 -36.31 39.90 -23.05
C LEU A 494 -35.15 40.46 -22.24
N MET A 495 -34.04 39.73 -22.20
CA MET A 495 -32.81 40.18 -21.54
C MET A 495 -31.72 40.22 -22.59
N MET A 496 -31.20 41.43 -22.87
CA MET A 496 -30.14 41.65 -23.83
C MET A 496 -28.80 41.77 -23.10
N LEU A 497 -27.88 40.84 -23.38
CA LEU A 497 -26.55 40.82 -22.80
C LEU A 497 -25.47 40.96 -23.88
N ARG A 498 -24.28 41.41 -23.46
CA ARG A 498 -23.10 41.57 -24.31
C ARG A 498 -21.92 40.82 -23.73
N ASP A 499 -21.10 40.24 -24.60
CA ASP A 499 -19.87 39.52 -24.24
C ASP A 499 -18.70 40.47 -23.94
N THR A 500 -19.00 41.60 -23.30
CA THR A 500 -18.03 42.45 -22.61
C THR A 500 -18.08 42.09 -21.12
N PRO A 501 -17.05 41.41 -20.59
CA PRO A 501 -17.11 40.98 -19.22
C PRO A 501 -17.06 42.18 -18.28
N VAL A 502 -18.02 42.24 -17.36
CA VAL A 502 -18.05 43.20 -16.25
C VAL A 502 -17.94 42.44 -14.94
N THR A 503 -17.16 42.99 -14.01
CA THR A 503 -16.96 42.40 -12.68
C THR A 503 -17.78 43.18 -11.67
N TYR A 504 -18.80 42.54 -11.10
CA TYR A 504 -19.66 43.14 -10.07
C TYR A 504 -20.33 42.05 -9.21
N GLY A 505 -20.82 42.47 -8.04
CA GLY A 505 -21.37 41.57 -7.02
C GLY A 505 -20.36 41.24 -5.92
N ASP A 506 -20.89 40.74 -4.81
CA ASP A 506 -20.16 40.29 -3.62
C ASP A 506 -19.17 39.15 -3.91
N GLU A 507 -19.45 38.30 -4.90
CA GLU A 507 -18.59 37.19 -5.33
C GLU A 507 -17.44 37.59 -6.26
N GLY A 508 -17.37 38.84 -6.75
CA GLY A 508 -16.31 39.30 -7.65
C GLY A 508 -16.24 38.57 -9.00
N ARG A 509 -17.36 37.99 -9.46
CA ARG A 509 -17.42 37.22 -10.71
C ARG A 509 -17.47 38.10 -11.95
N SER A 510 -16.75 37.69 -12.98
CA SER A 510 -16.87 38.22 -14.34
C SER A 510 -18.15 37.69 -14.99
N LYS A 511 -19.05 38.57 -15.42
CA LYS A 511 -20.35 38.25 -16.04
C LYS A 511 -20.52 39.01 -17.34
N GLN A 512 -21.38 38.51 -18.24
CA GLN A 512 -21.81 39.27 -19.41
C GLN A 512 -22.55 40.54 -18.96
N GLU A 513 -22.23 41.66 -19.59
CA GLU A 513 -22.83 42.95 -19.32
C GLU A 513 -24.28 42.95 -19.79
N HIS A 514 -25.22 43.28 -18.90
CA HIS A 514 -26.61 43.50 -19.30
C HIS A 514 -26.71 44.86 -20.00
N ILE A 515 -27.27 44.88 -21.20
CA ILE A 515 -27.50 46.11 -21.97
C ILE A 515 -28.86 46.70 -21.61
N PHE A 516 -29.92 45.91 -21.74
CA PHE A 516 -31.28 46.30 -21.40
C PHE A 516 -32.17 45.07 -21.18
N ASP A 517 -33.24 45.28 -20.43
CA ASP A 517 -34.38 44.36 -20.35
C ASP A 517 -35.59 45.00 -21.02
N TYR A 518 -36.40 44.21 -21.71
CA TYR A 518 -37.66 44.65 -22.30
C TYR A 518 -38.79 43.72 -21.84
N ALA A 519 -39.85 44.29 -21.29
CA ALA A 519 -41.00 43.54 -20.77
C ALA A 519 -42.28 43.96 -21.49
N LEU A 520 -43.06 42.97 -21.96
CA LEU A 520 -44.35 43.21 -22.60
C LEU A 520 -45.42 42.29 -22.00
N TYR A 521 -46.41 42.90 -21.34
CA TYR A 521 -47.52 42.19 -20.72
C TYR A 521 -48.34 41.41 -21.75
N SER A 522 -48.87 40.26 -21.32
CA SER A 522 -49.58 39.31 -22.18
C SER A 522 -50.65 39.97 -23.07
N GLN A 523 -51.54 40.77 -22.48
CA GLN A 523 -52.60 41.47 -23.21
C GLN A 523 -52.06 42.50 -24.21
N SER A 524 -51.00 43.21 -23.86
CA SER A 524 -50.37 44.18 -24.75
C SER A 524 -49.68 43.50 -25.93
N LEU A 525 -48.97 42.38 -25.68
CA LEU A 525 -48.33 41.59 -26.72
C LEU A 525 -49.38 41.05 -27.70
N MET A 526 -50.43 40.41 -27.17
CA MET A 526 -51.52 39.88 -28.00
C MET A 526 -52.23 40.95 -28.83
N ALA A 527 -52.33 42.19 -28.32
CA ALA A 527 -52.99 43.29 -29.02
C ALA A 527 -52.17 43.86 -30.20
N VAL A 528 -50.85 43.68 -30.19
CA VAL A 528 -49.93 44.25 -31.20
C VAL A 528 -49.23 43.17 -32.05
N SER A 529 -49.59 41.91 -31.85
CA SER A 529 -49.05 40.75 -32.55
C SER A 529 -50.06 40.12 -33.48
N ASP A 530 -49.57 39.59 -34.60
CA ASP A 530 -50.36 38.73 -35.45
C ASP A 530 -50.43 37.33 -34.85
N LYS A 531 -51.63 36.72 -34.82
CA LYS A 531 -51.78 35.34 -34.35
C LYS A 531 -51.67 34.36 -35.52
N GLN A 532 -50.69 33.45 -35.45
CA GLN A 532 -50.51 32.39 -36.43
C GLN A 532 -50.46 31.04 -35.71
N GLY A 533 -51.49 30.21 -35.90
CA GLY A 533 -51.66 28.97 -35.14
C GLY A 533 -51.73 29.25 -33.63
N ASP A 534 -50.89 28.56 -32.87
CA ASP A 534 -50.79 28.71 -31.41
C ASP A 534 -49.77 29.77 -30.96
N TYR A 535 -49.18 30.52 -31.90
CA TYR A 535 -48.17 31.54 -31.62
C TYR A 535 -48.68 32.96 -31.91
N TYR A 536 -48.22 33.90 -31.09
CA TYR A 536 -48.31 35.34 -31.33
C TYR A 536 -46.97 35.82 -31.89
N LEU A 537 -47.00 36.47 -33.04
CA LEU A 537 -45.84 36.98 -33.76
C LEU A 537 -45.66 38.47 -33.45
N TYR A 538 -44.59 38.80 -32.73
CA TYR A 538 -44.26 40.16 -32.33
C TYR A 538 -43.03 40.68 -33.07
N ASP A 539 -43.14 41.81 -33.77
CA ASP A 539 -41.99 42.44 -34.42
C ASP A 539 -41.06 43.08 -33.38
N LEU A 540 -39.94 42.41 -33.13
CA LEU A 540 -38.92 42.83 -32.17
C LEU A 540 -37.87 43.76 -32.80
N SER A 541 -37.93 43.99 -34.10
CA SER A 541 -36.93 44.75 -34.85
C SER A 541 -36.72 46.16 -34.28
N ILE A 542 -37.80 46.84 -33.88
CA ILE A 542 -37.76 48.21 -33.36
C ILE A 542 -36.99 48.26 -32.02
N VAL A 543 -37.22 47.28 -31.15
CA VAL A 543 -36.55 47.21 -29.84
C VAL A 543 -35.06 47.03 -30.04
N LEU A 544 -34.63 46.12 -30.93
CA LEU A 544 -33.20 45.94 -31.19
C LEU A 544 -32.57 47.18 -31.85
N LYS A 545 -33.20 47.71 -32.89
CA LYS A 545 -32.67 48.85 -33.66
C LYS A 545 -32.54 50.11 -32.81
N SER A 546 -33.49 50.38 -31.92
CA SER A 546 -33.40 51.54 -31.00
C SER A 546 -32.22 51.46 -30.04
N HIS A 547 -31.65 50.27 -29.83
CA HIS A 547 -30.51 50.02 -28.96
C HIS A 547 -29.20 49.74 -29.74
N ALA A 548 -29.18 49.96 -31.06
CA ALA A 548 -28.03 49.66 -31.93
C ALA A 548 -26.71 50.28 -31.46
N VAL A 549 -26.75 51.48 -30.86
CA VAL A 549 -25.59 52.20 -30.31
C VAL A 549 -24.86 51.41 -29.22
N PHE A 550 -25.53 50.46 -28.56
CA PHE A 550 -24.93 49.63 -27.52
C PHE A 550 -24.27 48.35 -28.06
N TYR A 551 -24.47 47.98 -29.32
CA TYR A 551 -23.81 46.82 -29.89
C TYR A 551 -22.43 47.22 -30.42
N LYS A 552 -21.40 46.52 -29.97
CA LYS A 552 -20.00 46.83 -30.33
C LYS A 552 -19.56 45.93 -31.49
N ASP A 553 -18.81 46.50 -32.43
CA ASP A 553 -18.24 45.74 -33.54
C ASP A 553 -17.34 44.60 -33.02
N GLY A 554 -17.47 43.43 -33.62
CA GLY A 554 -16.75 42.22 -33.22
C GLY A 554 -17.12 41.65 -31.84
N ILE A 555 -18.11 42.22 -31.13
CA ILE A 555 -18.57 41.73 -29.82
C ILE A 555 -19.92 41.03 -29.97
N ARG A 556 -19.98 39.81 -29.42
CA ARG A 556 -21.18 38.97 -29.43
C ARG A 556 -22.22 39.50 -28.45
N ASN A 557 -23.49 39.46 -28.85
CA ASN A 557 -24.65 39.77 -28.03
C ASN A 557 -25.48 38.51 -27.84
N ASN A 558 -26.23 38.47 -26.75
CA ASN A 558 -27.05 37.32 -26.39
C ASN A 558 -28.44 37.80 -25.96
N LEU A 559 -29.45 37.43 -26.75
CA LEU A 559 -30.84 37.75 -26.51
C LEU A 559 -31.54 36.54 -25.88
N PHE A 560 -31.88 36.66 -24.61
CA PHE A 560 -32.65 35.66 -23.88
C PHE A 560 -34.13 36.01 -23.85
N VAL A 561 -34.99 35.00 -23.89
CA VAL A 561 -36.46 35.14 -23.87
C VAL A 561 -37.05 34.24 -22.79
N THR A 562 -37.94 34.78 -21.96
CA THR A 562 -38.71 34.01 -20.98
C THR A 562 -40.00 34.75 -20.61
N THR A 563 -40.78 34.24 -19.66
CA THR A 563 -41.84 35.02 -19.00
C THR A 563 -41.47 35.35 -17.57
N LYS A 564 -42.11 36.38 -16.99
CA LYS A 564 -41.95 36.74 -15.57
C LYS A 564 -42.14 35.51 -14.67
N ALA A 565 -43.23 34.78 -14.85
CA ALA A 565 -43.57 33.63 -14.04
C ALA A 565 -42.54 32.50 -14.15
N LEU A 566 -42.10 32.17 -15.38
CA LEU A 566 -41.05 31.16 -15.60
C LEU A 566 -39.72 31.56 -14.96
N ARG A 567 -39.34 32.83 -15.08
CA ARG A 567 -38.12 33.36 -14.45
C ARG A 567 -38.18 33.28 -12.93
N GLU A 568 -39.28 33.72 -12.33
CA GLU A 568 -39.50 33.63 -10.88
C GLU A 568 -39.49 32.18 -10.40
N TYR A 569 -40.11 31.28 -11.16
CA TYR A 569 -40.11 29.85 -10.87
C TYR A 569 -38.68 29.27 -10.85
N HIS A 570 -37.86 29.58 -11.86
CA HIS A 570 -36.46 29.16 -11.92
C HIS A 570 -35.67 29.61 -10.69
N TYR A 571 -35.74 30.89 -10.31
CA TYR A 571 -35.00 31.39 -9.14
C TYR A 571 -35.55 30.86 -7.81
N ASN A 572 -36.87 30.63 -7.72
CA ASN A 572 -37.46 29.96 -6.55
C ASN A 572 -36.95 28.51 -6.44
N LYS A 573 -36.79 27.82 -7.57
CA LYS A 573 -36.21 26.47 -7.61
C LYS A 573 -34.73 26.47 -7.22
N HIS A 574 -33.94 27.45 -7.70
CA HIS A 574 -32.55 27.68 -7.22
C HIS A 574 -32.51 27.80 -5.70
N ARG A 575 -33.41 28.60 -5.12
CA ARG A 575 -33.45 28.81 -3.68
C ARG A 575 -33.82 27.55 -2.88
N LYS A 576 -34.67 26.68 -3.43
CA LYS A 576 -35.27 25.54 -2.70
C LYS A 576 -34.58 24.20 -2.94
N ASN A 577 -33.79 24.05 -4.00
CA ASN A 577 -33.16 22.78 -4.36
C ASN A 577 -31.67 22.98 -4.69
N ALA A 578 -30.81 22.49 -3.81
CA ALA A 578 -29.36 22.62 -3.93
C ALA A 578 -28.78 21.89 -5.16
N PHE A 579 -29.32 20.73 -5.53
CA PHE A 579 -28.89 19.98 -6.71
C PHE A 579 -29.27 20.68 -8.00
N TYR A 580 -30.45 21.32 -8.05
CA TYR A 580 -30.83 22.17 -9.16
C TYR A 580 -29.96 23.43 -9.23
N HIS A 581 -29.74 24.10 -8.09
CA HIS A 581 -28.95 25.34 -8.03
C HIS A 581 -27.51 25.18 -8.54
N ILE A 582 -26.86 24.07 -8.22
CA ILE A 582 -25.47 23.85 -8.63
C ILE A 582 -25.32 23.47 -10.10
N GLN A 583 -26.38 22.93 -10.72
CA GLN A 583 -26.35 22.43 -12.11
C GLN A 583 -27.02 23.39 -13.11
N ALA A 584 -28.00 24.18 -12.68
CA ALA A 584 -28.67 25.16 -13.51
C ALA A 584 -27.89 26.48 -13.50
N ILE A 585 -27.59 27.02 -14.69
CA ILE A 585 -26.99 28.35 -14.82
C ILE A 585 -28.02 29.43 -14.48
N ASN A 586 -27.57 30.64 -14.12
CA ASN A 586 -28.46 31.75 -13.74
C ASN A 586 -29.39 32.25 -14.87
N LEU A 587 -29.08 31.93 -16.13
CA LEU A 587 -29.85 32.29 -17.32
C LEU A 587 -30.07 31.02 -18.17
N PRO A 588 -30.91 30.09 -17.72
CA PRO A 588 -31.21 28.85 -18.45
C PRO A 588 -32.14 29.09 -19.65
N PHE A 589 -32.54 30.35 -19.87
CA PHE A 589 -33.65 30.69 -20.74
C PHE A 589 -33.28 30.54 -22.21
N PRO A 590 -34.24 30.20 -23.07
CA PRO A 590 -34.02 30.13 -24.50
C PRO A 590 -33.37 31.38 -25.07
N ASN A 591 -32.40 31.21 -25.97
CA ASN A 591 -31.57 32.33 -26.43
C ASN A 591 -31.11 32.22 -27.89
N LEU A 592 -30.85 33.38 -28.50
CA LEU A 592 -30.15 33.52 -29.78
C LEU A 592 -28.94 34.45 -29.59
N GLU A 593 -27.78 34.06 -30.13
CA GLU A 593 -26.60 34.91 -30.13
C GLU A 593 -26.45 35.64 -31.46
N PHE A 594 -25.91 36.86 -31.45
CA PHE A 594 -25.64 37.58 -32.69
C PHE A 594 -24.48 38.58 -32.60
N TYR A 595 -23.88 38.88 -33.74
CA TYR A 595 -23.00 40.04 -33.94
C TYR A 595 -23.77 41.17 -34.62
N TRP A 596 -23.57 42.40 -34.17
CA TRP A 596 -24.09 43.58 -34.86
C TRP A 596 -23.05 44.14 -35.83
N LYS A 597 -23.37 44.20 -37.12
CA LYS A 597 -22.46 44.71 -38.15
C LYS A 597 -23.22 45.47 -39.22
N GLU A 598 -23.03 46.79 -39.26
CA GLU A 598 -23.47 47.59 -40.41
C GLU A 598 -22.60 47.23 -41.62
N PHE A 599 -23.23 46.68 -42.66
CA PHE A 599 -22.59 46.36 -43.94
C PHE A 599 -22.77 47.49 -44.95
#